data_AF-A0A6D2JXB4-F1
#
_entry.id   AF-A0A6D2JXB4-F1
#
_cell.length_a   1.000
_cell.length_b   1.000
_cell.length_c   1.000
_cell.angle_alpha   90.00
_cell.angle_beta   90.00
_cell.angle_gamma   90.00
#
_symmetry.space_group_name_H-M   'P 1'
#
loop_
_entity.id
_entity.type
_entity.pdbx_description
1 polymer ?
#
loop_
_entity_poly.entity_id
_entity_poly.type
_entity_poly.pdbx_seq_one_letter_code
_entity_poly.pdbx_strand_id
1 'polypeptide(L)'
;MRGVGGPLLSIGDLLADLVAETSESPENDQNPDNSSRLEPDAVSGSLDLTQLFQGKYDKLNSAFAGSDHSWTSLTLELCTALETANKLVQATTTNARLLSGKVEELEKIVKRGDSSVAAARTVHATVNQKGLPS
;
A
#
# COMPACT_ATOMS: atom_id res chain seq x y z
N MET A 1 28.23 -55.57 8.56
CA MET A 1 27.44 -54.54 7.85
C MET A 1 27.85 -53.18 8.40
N ARG A 2 28.81 -52.49 7.76
CA ARG A 2 29.13 -51.11 8.13
C ARG A 2 28.13 -50.22 7.39
N GLY A 3 27.07 -49.80 8.08
CA GLY A 3 26.22 -48.73 7.61
C GLY A 3 27.01 -47.43 7.69
N VAL A 4 27.34 -46.86 6.53
CA VAL A 4 27.96 -45.54 6.41
C VAL A 4 26.87 -44.52 6.73
N GLY A 5 26.78 -44.09 7.98
CA GLY A 5 25.99 -42.94 8.37
C GLY A 5 26.72 -41.69 7.90
N GLY A 6 26.24 -41.08 6.81
CA GLY A 6 26.70 -39.75 6.42
C GLY A 6 26.41 -38.72 7.50
N PRO A 7 27.07 -37.55 7.47
CA PRO A 7 26.75 -36.46 8.40
C PRO A 7 25.27 -36.10 8.27
N LEU A 8 24.57 -36.02 9.40
CA LEU A 8 23.21 -35.50 9.43
C LEU A 8 23.25 -34.09 8.87
N LEU A 9 22.51 -33.84 7.78
CA LEU A 9 22.28 -32.51 7.24
C LEU A 9 21.83 -31.61 8.39
N SER A 10 22.54 -30.52 8.61
CA SER A 10 22.20 -29.57 9.65
C SER A 10 20.90 -28.87 9.28
N ILE A 11 20.15 -28.38 10.27
CA ILE A 11 19.00 -27.50 10.01
C ILE A 11 19.40 -26.33 9.07
N GLY A 12 20.67 -25.90 9.13
CA GLY A 12 21.21 -24.85 8.26
C GLY A 12 21.27 -25.25 6.78
N ASP A 13 21.57 -26.51 6.47
CA ASP A 13 21.61 -27.02 5.09
C ASP A 13 20.20 -27.07 4.48
N LEU A 14 19.19 -27.38 5.29
CA LEU A 14 17.78 -27.42 4.87
C LEU A 14 17.19 -26.02 4.63
N LEU A 15 17.69 -25.00 5.34
CA LEU A 15 17.22 -23.62 5.22
C LEU A 15 17.91 -22.84 4.11
N ALA A 16 19.02 -23.35 3.55
CA ALA A 16 19.76 -22.69 2.47
C ALA A 16 18.93 -22.58 1.17
N ASP A 17 18.15 -23.60 0.85
CA ASP A 17 17.29 -23.63 -0.36
C ASP A 17 16.13 -22.62 -0.28
N LEU A 18 15.69 -22.25 0.92
CA LEU A 18 14.64 -21.23 1.12
C LEU A 18 15.14 -19.80 0.92
N VAL A 19 16.46 -19.57 1.01
CA VAL A 19 17.08 -18.24 0.87
C VAL A 19 17.53 -17.97 -0.57
N ALA A 20 17.69 -19.00 -1.39
CA ALA A 20 18.20 -18.88 -2.76
C ALA A 20 17.20 -18.27 -3.76
N GLU A 21 15.90 -18.30 -3.49
CA GLU A 21 14.85 -17.96 -4.47
C GLU A 21 14.42 -16.47 -4.47
N THR A 22 15.24 -15.55 -3.97
CA THR A 22 14.93 -14.09 -3.99
C THR A 22 15.81 -13.28 -4.95
N SER A 23 16.63 -13.92 -5.77
CA SER A 23 17.55 -13.22 -6.68
C SER A 23 17.52 -13.73 -8.10
N GLU A 24 16.41 -13.57 -8.81
CA GLU A 24 16.45 -13.25 -10.25
C GLU A 24 15.15 -12.62 -10.73
N SER A 25 15.26 -11.34 -11.06
CA SER A 25 14.33 -10.61 -11.90
C SER A 25 14.68 -10.90 -13.36
N PRO A 26 13.77 -11.44 -14.18
CA PRO A 26 13.79 -11.19 -15.60
C PRO A 26 12.86 -10.01 -15.91
N GLU A 27 13.47 -8.96 -16.42
CA GLU A 27 12.81 -7.86 -17.11
C GLU A 27 11.87 -8.45 -18.18
N ASN A 28 10.57 -8.16 -18.09
CA ASN A 28 9.65 -8.38 -19.20
C ASN A 28 8.71 -7.16 -19.32
N ASP A 29 9.11 -6.25 -20.19
CA ASP A 29 8.27 -5.21 -20.78
C ASP A 29 7.09 -5.86 -21.51
N GLN A 30 5.96 -6.04 -20.83
CA GLN A 30 4.67 -6.22 -21.50
C GLN A 30 3.60 -5.36 -20.82
N ASN A 31 3.24 -4.30 -21.53
CA ASN A 31 2.05 -3.48 -21.35
C ASN A 31 0.80 -4.36 -21.14
N PRO A 32 0.00 -4.16 -20.07
CA PRO A 32 -1.37 -4.65 -20.03
C PRO A 32 -2.32 -3.45 -20.10
N ASP A 33 -2.62 -3.00 -21.33
CA ASP A 33 -3.96 -2.50 -21.63
C ASP A 33 -4.92 -3.67 -21.50
N ASN A 34 -5.30 -4.01 -20.28
CA ASN A 34 -6.44 -4.87 -20.04
C ASN A 34 -7.24 -4.29 -18.87
N SER A 35 -8.29 -3.57 -19.24
CA SER A 35 -9.34 -3.10 -18.36
C SER A 35 -10.03 -4.32 -17.73
N SER A 36 -9.45 -4.85 -16.66
CA SER A 36 -10.19 -5.74 -15.76
C SER A 36 -11.08 -4.83 -14.91
N ARG A 37 -12.34 -4.74 -15.33
CA ARG A 37 -13.44 -4.19 -14.56
C ARG A 37 -13.46 -4.89 -13.20
N LEU A 38 -12.91 -4.22 -12.20
CA LEU A 38 -13.06 -4.62 -10.81
C LEU A 38 -14.53 -4.42 -10.45
N GLU A 39 -15.29 -5.51 -10.50
CA GLU A 39 -16.57 -5.58 -9.80
C GLU A 39 -16.28 -5.24 -8.32
N PRO A 40 -16.96 -4.24 -7.74
CA PRO A 40 -16.80 -3.94 -6.33
C PRO A 40 -17.45 -5.06 -5.54
N ASP A 41 -16.69 -6.12 -5.27
CA ASP A 41 -17.14 -7.15 -4.35
C ASP A 41 -17.42 -6.50 -3.00
N ALA A 42 -18.56 -6.86 -2.44
CA ALA A 42 -19.26 -6.15 -1.39
C ALA A 42 -18.53 -6.28 -0.04
N VAL A 43 -17.41 -5.57 0.15
CA VAL A 43 -16.84 -5.35 1.48
C VAL A 43 -17.44 -4.06 2.06
N SER A 44 -18.76 -4.04 2.22
CA SER A 44 -19.49 -2.93 2.86
C SER A 44 -19.47 -2.99 4.39
N GLY A 45 -18.60 -3.80 4.99
CA GLY A 45 -18.30 -3.75 6.42
C GLY A 45 -17.01 -2.99 6.64
N SER A 46 -17.02 -1.99 7.51
CA SER A 46 -15.79 -1.54 8.17
C SER A 46 -15.15 -2.78 8.81
N LEU A 47 -14.10 -3.28 8.17
CA LEU A 47 -13.40 -4.47 8.66
C LEU A 47 -12.56 -4.00 9.85
N ASP A 48 -12.97 -4.37 11.06
CA ASP A 48 -12.18 -4.12 12.25
C ASP A 48 -10.93 -5.03 12.22
N LEU A 49 -9.85 -4.47 11.68
CA LEU A 49 -8.56 -5.14 11.56
C LEU A 49 -8.00 -5.55 12.93
N THR A 50 -8.33 -4.81 13.99
CA THR A 50 -7.89 -5.13 15.35
C THR A 50 -8.58 -6.41 15.83
N GLN A 51 -9.89 -6.53 15.62
CA GLN A 51 -10.64 -7.74 15.96
C GLN A 51 -10.17 -8.94 15.13
N LEU A 52 -9.92 -8.75 13.83
CA LEU A 52 -9.46 -9.82 12.94
C LEU A 52 -8.05 -10.31 13.34
N PHE A 53 -7.14 -9.39 13.63
CA PHE A 53 -5.79 -9.71 14.12
C PHE A 53 -5.86 -10.49 15.44
N GLN A 54 -6.66 -10.00 16.40
CA GLN A 54 -6.81 -10.66 17.70
C GLN A 54 -7.31 -12.10 17.52
N GLY A 55 -8.35 -12.32 16.71
CA GLY A 55 -8.88 -13.67 16.46
C GLY A 55 -7.86 -14.61 15.80
N LYS A 56 -7.01 -14.11 14.91
CA LYS A 56 -5.92 -14.89 14.29
C LYS A 56 -4.81 -15.21 15.30
N TYR A 57 -4.46 -14.25 16.14
CA TYR A 57 -3.46 -14.41 17.21
C TYR A 57 -3.92 -15.42 18.27
N ASP A 58 -5.18 -15.37 18.69
CA ASP A 58 -5.76 -16.34 19.64
C ASP A 58 -5.72 -17.77 19.07
N LYS A 59 -6.00 -17.92 17.76
CA LYS A 59 -5.92 -19.20 17.06
C LYS A 59 -4.49 -19.75 17.02
N LEU A 60 -3.50 -18.88 16.81
CA LEU A 60 -2.09 -19.22 16.86
C LEU A 60 -1.67 -19.66 18.28
N ASN A 61 -2.09 -18.94 19.32
CA ASN A 61 -1.82 -19.33 20.71
C ASN A 61 -2.45 -20.68 21.07
N SER A 62 -3.66 -20.95 20.59
CA SER A 62 -4.30 -22.26 20.77
C SER A 62 -3.52 -23.39 20.09
N ALA A 63 -2.97 -23.15 18.89
CA ALA A 63 -2.12 -24.12 18.19
C ALA A 63 -0.78 -24.36 18.91
N PHE A 64 -0.21 -23.32 19.54
CA PHE A 64 1.00 -23.47 20.37
C PHE A 64 0.76 -24.29 21.66
N ALA A 65 -0.43 -24.16 22.25
CA ALA A 65 -0.82 -24.95 23.42
C ALA A 65 -1.22 -26.38 23.05
N GLY A 66 -1.55 -26.63 21.78
CA GLY A 66 -1.89 -27.92 21.23
C GLY A 66 -0.66 -28.77 20.88
N SER A 67 -0.92 -29.96 20.36
CA SER A 67 0.11 -30.85 19.78
C SER A 67 0.16 -30.76 18.25
N ASP A 68 -0.61 -29.88 17.64
CA ASP A 68 -0.76 -29.76 16.19
C ASP A 68 0.28 -28.83 15.57
N HIS A 69 0.85 -29.24 14.44
CA HIS A 69 1.87 -28.44 13.73
C HIS A 69 1.27 -27.28 12.92
N SER A 70 -0.02 -26.97 13.12
CA SER A 70 -0.71 -25.88 12.43
C SER A 70 -0.13 -24.51 12.78
N TRP A 71 0.57 -24.39 13.91
CA TRP A 71 1.26 -23.16 14.34
C TRP A 71 2.26 -22.66 13.30
N THR A 72 2.89 -23.55 12.52
CA THR A 72 3.83 -23.16 11.46
C THR A 72 3.12 -22.41 10.33
N SER A 73 2.02 -22.98 9.83
CA SER A 73 1.18 -22.35 8.81
C SER A 73 0.55 -21.05 9.32
N LEU A 74 0.06 -21.02 10.56
CA LEU A 74 -0.54 -19.83 11.16
C LEU A 74 0.49 -18.72 11.36
N THR A 75 1.73 -19.06 11.73
CA THR A 75 2.84 -18.10 11.85
C THR A 75 3.18 -17.49 10.49
N LEU A 76 3.29 -18.31 9.45
CA LEU A 76 3.54 -17.83 8.09
C LEU A 76 2.41 -16.91 7.61
N GLU A 77 1.15 -17.30 7.82
CA GLU A 77 -0.02 -16.47 7.48
C GLU A 77 0.04 -15.10 8.18
N LEU A 78 0.40 -15.08 9.47
CA LEU A 78 0.54 -13.84 10.24
C LEU A 78 1.68 -12.97 9.71
N CYS A 79 2.83 -13.56 9.39
CA CYS A 79 3.97 -12.84 8.81
C CYS A 79 3.61 -12.22 7.45
N THR A 80 2.96 -12.98 6.56
CA THR A 80 2.51 -12.46 5.26
C THR A 80 1.47 -11.35 5.42
N ALA A 81 0.53 -11.50 6.36
CA ALA A 81 -0.45 -10.46 6.65
C ALA A 81 0.21 -9.18 7.17
N LEU A 82 1.17 -9.29 8.09
CA LEU A 82 1.93 -8.15 8.60
C LEU A 82 2.77 -7.46 7.51
N GLU A 83 3.42 -8.23 6.63
CA GLU A 83 4.17 -7.68 5.51
C GLU A 83 3.24 -6.90 4.55
N THR A 84 2.07 -7.47 4.24
CA THR A 84 1.05 -6.83 3.40
C THR A 84 0.53 -5.55 4.05
N ALA A 85 0.26 -5.56 5.36
CA ALA A 85 -0.16 -4.38 6.11
C ALA A 85 0.93 -3.30 6.09
N ASN A 86 2.21 -3.66 6.25
CA ASN A 86 3.32 -2.72 6.16
C ASN A 86 3.41 -2.09 4.76
N LYS A 87 3.30 -2.88 3.68
CA LYS A 87 3.24 -2.39 2.29
C LYS A 87 2.07 -1.42 2.10
N LEU A 88 0.89 -1.75 2.63
CA LEU A 88 -0.30 -0.90 2.56
C LEU A 88 -0.09 0.45 3.26
N VAL A 89 0.49 0.46 4.46
CA VAL A 89 0.82 1.69 5.20
C VAL A 89 1.82 2.55 4.43
N GLN A 90 2.86 1.95 3.86
CA GLN A 90 3.86 2.66 3.06
C GLN A 90 3.25 3.28 1.79
N ALA A 91 2.43 2.51 1.06
CA ALA A 91 1.73 2.98 -0.14
C ALA A 91 0.77 4.13 0.21
N THR A 92 -0.02 3.97 1.28
CA THR A 92 -0.97 4.98 1.74
C THR A 92 -0.25 6.27 2.15
N THR A 93 0.84 6.16 2.91
CA THR A 93 1.64 7.33 3.33
C THR A 93 2.24 8.05 2.14
N THR A 94 2.77 7.30 1.17
CA THR A 94 3.34 7.86 -0.07
C THR A 94 2.27 8.59 -0.88
N ASN A 95 1.11 7.97 -1.07
CA ASN A 95 -0.01 8.55 -1.81
C ASN A 95 -0.58 9.79 -1.11
N ALA A 96 -0.74 9.75 0.22
CA ALA A 96 -1.19 10.89 1.00
C ALA A 96 -0.23 12.08 0.87
N ARG A 97 1.08 11.83 0.91
CA ARG A 97 2.11 12.87 0.67
C ARG A 97 2.04 13.44 -0.75
N LEU A 98 1.90 12.59 -1.77
CA LEU A 98 1.74 13.03 -3.16
C LEU A 98 0.47 13.87 -3.36
N LEU A 99 -0.64 13.44 -2.77
CA LEU A 99 -1.90 14.17 -2.79
C LEU A 99 -1.76 15.54 -2.11
N SER A 100 -1.13 15.59 -0.94
CA SER A 100 -0.86 16.85 -0.24
C SER A 100 -0.06 17.83 -1.10
N GLY A 101 0.97 17.35 -1.81
CA GLY A 101 1.75 18.19 -2.73
C GLY A 101 0.90 18.74 -3.89
N LYS A 102 0.02 17.91 -4.48
CA LYS A 102 -0.90 18.35 -5.53
C LYS A 102 -1.92 19.38 -5.04
N VAL A 103 -2.41 19.22 -3.81
CA VAL A 103 -3.34 20.18 -3.19
C VAL A 103 -2.64 21.53 -2.97
N GLU A 104 -1.39 21.53 -2.52
CA GLU A 104 -0.60 22.76 -2.35
C GLU A 104 -0.36 23.48 -3.68
N GLU A 105 -0.04 22.73 -4.75
CA GLU A 105 0.09 23.29 -6.09
C GLU A 105 -1.22 23.91 -6.58
N LEU A 106 -2.33 23.21 -6.39
CA LEU A 106 -3.66 23.70 -6.76
C LEU A 106 -4.02 24.99 -6.00
N GLU A 107 -3.68 25.08 -4.72
CA GLU A 107 -3.88 26.29 -3.92
C GLU A 107 -3.12 27.50 -4.51
N LYS A 108 -1.88 27.31 -4.96
CA LYS A 108 -1.08 28.36 -5.63
C LYS A 108 -1.74 28.82 -6.93
N ILE A 109 -2.29 27.89 -7.70
CA ILE A 109 -3.01 28.19 -8.95
C ILE A 109 -4.28 28.99 -8.66
N VAL A 110 -5.07 28.59 -7.66
CA VAL A 110 -6.30 29.30 -7.25
C VAL A 110 -5.98 30.73 -6.82
N LYS A 111 -4.99 30.94 -5.94
CA LYS A 111 -4.56 32.28 -5.50
C LYS A 111 -4.15 33.19 -6.67
N ARG A 112 -3.48 32.63 -7.67
CA ARG A 112 -3.11 33.35 -8.90
C ARG A 112 -4.34 33.70 -9.73
N GLY A 113 -5.28 32.76 -9.87
CA GLY A 113 -6.56 32.97 -10.53
C GLY A 113 -7.35 34.11 -9.89
N ASP A 114 -7.49 34.11 -8.56
CA ASP A 114 -8.19 35.14 -7.80
C ASP A 114 -7.54 36.51 -7.98
N SER A 115 -6.22 36.58 -7.97
CA SER A 115 -5.46 37.82 -8.22
C SER A 115 -5.73 38.38 -9.63
N SER A 116 -5.77 37.50 -10.65
CA SER A 116 -6.06 37.90 -12.02
C SER A 116 -7.50 38.40 -12.18
N VAL A 117 -8.46 37.72 -11.54
CA VAL A 117 -9.87 38.15 -11.50
C VAL A 117 -10.01 39.51 -10.82
N ALA A 118 -9.33 39.73 -9.69
CA ALA A 118 -9.34 41.02 -9.00
C ALA A 118 -8.78 42.14 -9.89
N ALA A 119 -7.65 41.90 -10.57
CA ALA A 119 -7.07 42.86 -11.51
C ALA A 119 -8.01 43.18 -12.68
N ALA A 120 -8.65 42.16 -13.28
CA ALA A 120 -9.61 42.34 -14.37
C ALA A 120 -10.83 43.16 -13.93
N ARG A 121 -11.35 42.93 -12.70
CA ARG A 121 -12.45 43.72 -12.13
C ARG A 121 -12.07 45.19 -11.96
N THR A 122 -10.85 45.48 -11.51
CA THR A 122 -10.34 46.85 -11.38
C THR A 122 -10.27 47.57 -12.73
N VAL A 123 -9.74 46.91 -13.76
CA VAL A 123 -9.69 47.48 -15.13
C VAL A 123 -11.09 47.72 -15.68
N HIS A 124 -12.02 46.79 -15.47
CA HIS A 124 -13.41 46.98 -15.92
C HIS A 124 -14.09 48.17 -15.21
N ALA A 125 -13.85 48.35 -13.91
CA ALA A 125 -14.39 49.48 -13.16
C ALA A 125 -13.83 50.84 -13.65
N THR A 126 -12.53 50.93 -13.94
CA THR A 126 -11.91 52.17 -14.42
C THR A 126 -12.36 52.55 -15.83
N VAL A 127 -12.56 51.56 -16.72
CA VAL A 127 -13.11 51.79 -18.07
C VAL A 127 -14.53 52.36 -18.00
N ASN A 128 -15.39 51.80 -17.15
CA ASN A 128 -16.77 52.29 -17.02
C ASN A 128 -16.88 53.68 -16.38
N GLN A 129 -15.94 54.08 -15.51
CA GLN A 129 -15.91 55.45 -14.96
C GLN A 129 -15.42 56.50 -15.98
N LYS A 130 -14.64 56.10 -16.99
CA LYS A 130 -14.12 57.00 -18.03
C LYS A 130 -15.12 57.27 -19.17
N GLY A 131 -16.28 56.62 -19.14
CA GLY A 131 -17.33 56.70 -20.16
C GLY A 131 -18.49 57.66 -19.88
N LEU A 132 -18.45 58.47 -18.81
CA LEU A 132 -19.46 59.49 -18.55
C LEU A 132 -18.95 60.87 -18.99
N PRO A 133 -19.31 61.37 -20.18
CA PRO A 133 -19.09 62.76 -20.54
C PRO A 133 -20.06 63.66 -19.75
N SER A 134 -19.53 64.69 -19.10
CA SER A 134 -20.28 65.84 -18.57
C SER A 134 -20.84 66.71 -19.69
#